data_AF-A0A9D1I2G2-F1
#
_entry.id   AF-A0A9D1I2G2-F1
#
_cell.length_a   1.000
_cell.length_b   1.000
_cell.length_c   1.000
_cell.angle_alpha   90.00
_cell.angle_beta   90.00
_cell.angle_gamma   90.00
#
_symmetry.space_group_name_H-M   'P 1'
#
loop_
_entity.id
_entity.type
_entity.pdbx_description
1 polymer ?
#
loop_
_entity_poly.entity_id
_entity_poly.type
_entity_poly.pdbx_seq_one_letter_code
_entity_poly.pdbx_strand_id
1 'polypeptide(L)'
;MKIQSMFAKDINRNINGVIKVAQDDQESLRQELSEYIVTRELRGHFQTFFNNYEKALDEPTDRIGVWISGFFGSGKSHFLKMISYILTNGDVCGKKAVEYFADKFDDPMMYAMIERCASVPTESILFNIDIEGPINKDKTAVLRTFAKVFYNHLGFYGDDLKIVRLEKFIEEQGKTDQFRETFEQVNGQPWTEARDSASFFEDDVVWTMEE
;
A
#
# COMPACT_ATOMS: atom_id res chain seq x y z
N MET A 1 -6.26 -43.59 17.76
CA MET A 1 -6.48 -42.30 17.08
C MET A 1 -5.34 -41.37 17.51
N LYS A 2 -4.53 -40.83 16.59
CA LYS A 2 -3.46 -39.88 16.96
C LYS A 2 -4.08 -38.49 16.99
N ILE A 3 -3.91 -37.73 18.08
CA ILE A 3 -4.47 -36.38 18.23
C ILE A 3 -4.06 -35.46 17.05
N GLN A 4 -2.85 -35.66 16.52
CA GLN A 4 -2.35 -34.95 15.33
C GLN A 4 -3.31 -35.05 14.12
N SER A 5 -3.98 -36.19 13.91
CA SER A 5 -4.87 -36.37 12.77
C SER A 5 -6.25 -35.73 12.94
N MET A 6 -6.50 -35.04 14.06
CA MET A 6 -7.73 -34.27 14.29
C MET A 6 -7.62 -32.81 13.80
N PHE A 7 -6.40 -32.32 13.55
CA PHE A 7 -6.18 -30.94 13.11
C PHE A 7 -6.30 -30.81 11.60
N ALA A 8 -6.95 -29.74 11.14
CA ALA A 8 -7.10 -29.44 9.71
C ALA A 8 -5.76 -29.12 9.01
N LYS A 9 -4.72 -28.75 9.78
CA LYS A 9 -3.39 -28.40 9.29
C LYS A 9 -2.30 -29.05 10.16
N ASP A 10 -1.11 -29.23 9.59
CA ASP A 10 0.02 -29.81 10.32
C ASP A 10 0.42 -28.96 11.53
N ILE A 11 0.50 -29.60 12.70
CA ILE A 11 0.85 -28.95 13.97
C ILE A 11 2.33 -28.55 14.06
N ASN A 12 3.20 -29.13 13.22
CA ASN A 12 4.63 -28.83 13.21
C ASN A 12 5.01 -27.69 12.24
N ARG A 13 4.04 -27.10 11.53
CA ARG A 13 4.29 -25.98 10.63
C ARG A 13 4.79 -24.77 11.42
N ASN A 14 5.76 -24.06 10.84
CA ASN A 14 6.21 -22.79 11.41
C ASN A 14 5.05 -21.79 11.40
N ILE A 15 4.87 -20.97 12.44
CA ILE A 15 3.84 -19.92 12.49
C ILE A 15 4.53 -18.63 12.92
N ASN A 16 4.54 -17.64 12.04
CA ASN A 16 5.06 -16.32 12.36
C ASN A 16 4.09 -15.60 13.32
N GLY A 17 4.46 -15.52 14.61
CA GLY A 17 3.63 -14.87 15.64
C GLY A 17 3.59 -13.34 15.54
N VAL A 18 4.42 -12.72 14.69
CA VAL A 18 4.47 -11.28 14.47
C VAL A 18 4.54 -11.00 12.98
N ILE A 19 3.65 -10.14 12.49
CA ILE A 19 3.68 -9.64 11.11
C ILE A 19 4.89 -8.71 10.99
N LYS A 20 5.94 -9.14 10.27
CA LYS A 20 7.08 -8.30 9.90
C LYS A 20 6.81 -7.67 8.54
N VAL A 21 6.95 -6.35 8.45
CA VAL A 21 6.60 -5.55 7.26
C VAL A 21 7.64 -5.71 6.13
N ALA A 22 8.81 -6.29 6.41
CA ALA A 22 9.96 -6.34 5.49
C ALA A 22 10.53 -7.75 5.27
N GLN A 23 9.69 -8.73 4.96
CA GLN A 23 10.16 -9.99 4.36
C GLN A 23 9.51 -10.12 2.99
N ASP A 24 10.29 -9.85 1.93
CA ASP A 24 10.02 -10.20 0.53
C ASP A 24 10.04 -11.71 0.31
N ASP A 25 9.35 -12.45 1.18
CA ASP A 25 9.19 -13.87 1.03
C ASP A 25 7.75 -14.13 0.64
N GLN A 26 7.56 -14.36 -0.66
CA GLN A 26 6.32 -14.84 -1.25
C GLN A 26 5.73 -16.02 -0.46
N GLU A 27 6.59 -16.85 0.15
CA GLU A 27 6.17 -17.93 1.06
C GLU A 27 5.58 -17.44 2.39
N SER A 28 6.12 -16.37 2.96
CA SER A 28 5.56 -15.75 4.18
C SER A 28 4.19 -15.15 3.90
N LEU A 29 4.03 -14.46 2.76
CA LEU A 29 2.75 -13.92 2.32
C LEU A 29 1.74 -15.03 2.03
N ARG A 30 2.16 -16.07 1.29
CA ARG A 30 1.36 -17.27 1.05
C ARG A 30 0.86 -17.86 2.36
N GLN A 31 1.75 -18.00 3.34
CA GLN A 31 1.41 -18.54 4.63
C GLN A 31 0.41 -17.63 5.37
N GLU A 32 0.64 -16.33 5.41
CA GLU A 32 -0.25 -15.36 6.06
C GLU A 32 -1.66 -15.41 5.43
N LEU A 33 -1.74 -15.34 4.10
CA LEU A 33 -2.99 -15.45 3.36
C LEU A 33 -3.66 -16.79 3.62
N SER A 34 -2.92 -17.90 3.67
CA SER A 34 -3.46 -19.25 3.89
C SER A 34 -3.92 -19.48 5.34
N GLU A 35 -3.25 -18.90 6.32
CA GLU A 35 -3.57 -19.03 7.76
C GLU A 35 -4.63 -18.04 8.23
N TYR A 36 -4.96 -17.00 7.46
CA TYR A 36 -5.99 -16.05 7.84
C TYR A 36 -7.36 -16.74 8.01
N ILE A 37 -7.99 -16.59 9.18
CA ILE A 37 -9.30 -17.20 9.48
C ILE A 37 -10.36 -16.11 9.48
N VAL A 38 -11.38 -16.27 8.62
CA VAL A 38 -12.52 -15.36 8.55
C VAL A 38 -13.62 -15.83 9.51
N THR A 39 -13.63 -15.24 10.71
CA THR A 39 -14.70 -15.48 11.69
C THR A 39 -16.02 -14.90 11.21
N ARG A 40 -17.14 -15.32 11.82
CA ARG A 40 -18.48 -14.80 11.50
C ARG A 40 -18.57 -13.27 11.58
N GLU A 41 -17.90 -12.67 12.56
CA GLU A 41 -17.85 -11.20 12.73
C GLU A 41 -17.05 -10.53 11.61
N LEU A 42 -15.87 -11.07 11.28
CA LEU A 42 -15.04 -10.58 10.19
C LEU A 42 -15.77 -10.65 8.84
N ARG A 43 -16.60 -11.67 8.60
CA ARG A 43 -17.44 -11.74 7.40
C ARG A 43 -18.34 -10.52 7.27
N GLY A 44 -18.98 -10.09 8.36
CA GLY A 44 -19.84 -8.90 8.35
C GLY A 44 -19.04 -7.64 7.98
N HIS A 45 -17.80 -7.51 8.47
CA HIS A 45 -16.93 -6.40 8.11
C HIS A 45 -16.47 -6.44 6.65
N PHE A 46 -16.04 -7.60 6.14
CA PHE A 46 -15.71 -7.77 4.72
C PHE A 46 -16.91 -7.47 3.83
N GLN A 47 -18.08 -8.00 4.17
CA GLN A 47 -19.31 -7.77 3.41
C GLN A 47 -19.65 -6.29 3.38
N THR A 48 -19.58 -5.60 4.52
CA THR A 48 -19.82 -4.15 4.58
C THR A 48 -18.84 -3.39 3.70
N PHE A 49 -17.55 -3.69 3.78
CA PHE A 49 -16.52 -3.03 2.98
C PHE A 49 -16.73 -3.26 1.48
N PHE A 50 -16.77 -4.52 1.05
CA PHE A 50 -16.84 -4.88 -0.37
C PHE A 50 -18.18 -4.52 -1.00
N ASN A 51 -19.31 -4.57 -0.26
CA ASN A 51 -20.59 -4.07 -0.78
C ASN A 51 -20.53 -2.57 -1.14
N ASN A 52 -19.82 -1.76 -0.34
CA ASN A 52 -19.69 -0.33 -0.61
C ASN A 52 -18.66 -0.07 -1.70
N TYR A 53 -17.55 -0.80 -1.68
CA TYR A 53 -16.50 -0.69 -2.70
C TYR A 53 -17.03 -1.10 -4.09
N GLU A 54 -17.75 -2.22 -4.18
CA GLU A 54 -18.36 -2.70 -5.42
C GLU A 54 -19.30 -1.65 -6.03
N LYS A 55 -20.19 -1.07 -5.22
CA LYS A 55 -21.09 0.00 -5.68
C LYS A 55 -20.33 1.21 -6.21
N ALA A 56 -19.20 1.55 -5.60
CA ALA A 56 -18.37 2.67 -6.03
C ALA A 56 -17.68 2.43 -7.38
N LEU A 57 -17.59 1.17 -7.84
CA LEU A 57 -17.12 0.85 -9.19
C LEU A 57 -18.13 1.24 -10.26
N ASP A 58 -19.42 1.18 -9.94
CA ASP A 58 -20.52 1.48 -10.87
C ASP A 58 -20.96 2.96 -10.77
N GLU A 59 -21.02 3.50 -9.56
CA GLU A 59 -21.47 4.87 -9.28
C GLU A 59 -20.39 5.62 -8.48
N PRO A 60 -19.72 6.62 -9.10
CA PRO A 60 -18.74 7.44 -8.40
C PRO A 60 -19.32 8.09 -7.14
N THR A 61 -18.56 8.06 -6.04
CA THR A 61 -18.98 8.64 -4.76
C THR A 61 -17.85 9.42 -4.11
N ASP A 62 -18.20 10.49 -3.41
CA ASP A 62 -17.31 11.29 -2.56
C ASP A 62 -17.11 10.67 -1.16
N ARG A 63 -17.88 9.63 -0.82
CA ARG A 63 -17.80 8.90 0.46
C ARG A 63 -16.71 7.83 0.43
N ILE A 64 -15.46 8.27 0.31
CA ILE A 64 -14.29 7.40 0.13
C ILE A 64 -13.64 6.94 1.44
N GLY A 65 -13.97 7.56 2.57
CA GLY A 65 -13.33 7.29 3.87
C GLY A 65 -13.87 6.04 4.55
N VAL A 66 -12.98 5.15 4.99
CA VAL A 66 -13.30 3.98 5.81
C VAL A 66 -12.61 4.09 7.16
N TRP A 67 -13.36 3.90 8.25
CA TRP A 67 -12.84 3.94 9.61
C TRP A 67 -12.92 2.56 10.27
N ILE A 68 -11.76 1.99 10.62
CA ILE A 68 -11.66 0.69 11.29
C ILE A 68 -11.32 0.93 12.77
N SER A 69 -12.27 0.66 13.66
CA SER A 69 -12.10 0.84 15.12
C SER A 69 -12.19 -0.50 15.86
N GLY A 70 -11.68 -0.53 17.10
CA GLY A 70 -11.65 -1.74 17.93
C GLY A 70 -10.50 -1.76 18.93
N PHE A 71 -10.55 -2.67 19.91
CA PHE A 71 -9.58 -2.78 20.99
C PHE A 71 -8.17 -3.19 20.54
N PHE A 72 -7.15 -2.97 21.36
CA PHE A 72 -5.80 -3.45 21.08
C PHE A 72 -5.79 -4.98 20.95
N GLY A 73 -5.03 -5.50 19.97
CA GLY A 73 -4.99 -6.94 19.69
C GLY A 73 -6.21 -7.52 18.94
N SER A 74 -7.21 -6.71 18.58
CA SER A 74 -8.43 -7.19 17.88
C SER A 74 -8.24 -7.50 16.39
N GLY A 75 -7.01 -7.40 15.86
CA GLY A 75 -6.71 -7.72 14.45
C GLY A 75 -6.97 -6.61 13.43
N LYS A 76 -7.21 -5.35 13.83
CA LYS A 76 -7.50 -4.23 12.90
C LYS A 76 -6.47 -4.05 11.78
N SER A 77 -5.19 -3.97 12.15
CA SER A 77 -4.11 -3.79 11.17
C SER A 77 -3.98 -5.00 10.25
N HIS A 78 -4.23 -6.21 10.77
CA HIS A 78 -4.23 -7.43 9.97
C HIS A 78 -5.41 -7.45 9.00
N PHE A 79 -6.61 -7.03 9.42
CA PHE A 79 -7.78 -6.88 8.56
C PHE A 79 -7.55 -5.86 7.44
N LEU A 80 -7.00 -4.67 7.76
CA LEU A 80 -6.63 -3.67 6.77
C LEU A 80 -5.62 -4.22 5.76
N LYS A 81 -4.62 -4.96 6.24
CA LYS A 81 -3.60 -5.61 5.41
C LYS A 81 -4.21 -6.65 4.47
N MET A 82 -5.16 -7.47 4.94
CA MET A 82 -5.88 -8.42 4.09
C MET A 82 -6.70 -7.74 2.99
N ILE A 83 -7.41 -6.65 3.32
CA ILE A 83 -8.12 -5.85 2.30
C ILE A 83 -7.15 -5.33 1.24
N SER A 84 -6.00 -4.78 1.67
CA SER A 84 -4.95 -4.28 0.76
C SER A 84 -4.45 -5.37 -0.18
N TYR A 85 -4.19 -6.59 0.31
CA TYR A 85 -3.76 -7.71 -0.52
C TYR A 85 -4.83 -8.20 -1.48
N ILE A 86 -6.09 -8.29 -1.03
CA ILE A 86 -7.20 -8.68 -1.89
C ILE A 86 -7.40 -7.67 -3.02
N LEU A 87 -7.41 -6.37 -2.71
CA LEU A 87 -7.61 -5.32 -3.71
C LEU A 87 -6.44 -5.20 -4.69
N THR A 88 -5.20 -5.27 -4.19
CA THR A 88 -4.00 -5.25 -5.06
C THR A 88 -3.93 -6.49 -5.95
N ASN A 89 -4.43 -7.62 -5.43
CA ASN A 89 -4.57 -8.88 -6.15
C ASN A 89 -3.28 -9.35 -6.88
N GLY A 90 -2.15 -9.22 -6.19
CA GLY A 90 -0.85 -9.67 -6.67
C GLY A 90 -0.77 -11.18 -6.85
N ASP A 91 0.24 -11.65 -7.59
CA ASP A 91 0.62 -13.06 -7.61
C ASP A 91 1.34 -13.42 -6.32
N VAL A 92 0.88 -14.49 -5.66
CA VAL A 92 1.44 -15.05 -4.44
C VAL A 92 1.66 -16.53 -4.63
N CYS A 93 2.90 -16.92 -4.91
CA CYS A 93 3.30 -18.30 -5.25
C CYS A 93 2.43 -18.94 -6.36
N GLY A 94 2.20 -18.22 -7.46
CA GLY A 94 1.47 -18.72 -8.64
C GLY A 94 -0.06 -18.73 -8.48
N LYS A 95 -0.58 -18.06 -7.45
CA LYS A 95 -2.01 -17.85 -7.20
C LYS A 95 -2.29 -16.39 -6.94
N LYS A 96 -3.44 -15.91 -7.40
CA LYS A 96 -3.88 -14.54 -7.08
C LYS A 96 -4.24 -14.43 -5.60
N ALA A 97 -3.93 -13.30 -4.97
CA ALA A 97 -4.18 -13.11 -3.53
C ALA A 97 -5.65 -13.39 -3.14
N VAL A 98 -6.61 -13.01 -4.00
CA VAL A 98 -8.04 -13.28 -3.78
C VAL A 98 -8.39 -14.77 -3.77
N GLU A 99 -7.66 -15.61 -4.49
CA GLU A 99 -7.91 -17.07 -4.57
C GLU A 99 -7.67 -17.77 -3.23
N TYR A 100 -6.82 -17.21 -2.36
CA TYR A 100 -6.60 -17.72 -1.00
C TYR A 100 -7.81 -17.53 -0.08
N PHE A 101 -8.85 -16.82 -0.53
CA PHE A 101 -10.08 -16.60 0.24
C PHE A 101 -11.28 -17.39 -0.29
N ALA A 102 -11.13 -18.17 -1.37
CA ALA A 102 -12.22 -18.90 -2.00
C ALA A 102 -12.95 -19.87 -1.05
N ASP A 103 -12.21 -20.54 -0.16
CA ASP A 103 -12.72 -21.50 0.81
C ASP A 103 -12.98 -20.88 2.20
N LYS A 104 -12.82 -19.56 2.33
CA LYS A 104 -12.92 -18.83 3.61
C LYS A 104 -14.25 -18.14 3.82
N PHE A 105 -15.08 -18.10 2.79
CA PHE A 105 -16.42 -17.57 2.82
C PHE A 105 -17.42 -18.70 2.55
N ASP A 106 -18.41 -18.83 3.44
CA ASP A 106 -19.48 -19.84 3.30
C ASP A 106 -20.52 -19.43 2.23
N ASP A 107 -20.44 -18.19 1.72
CA ASP A 107 -21.37 -17.60 0.76
C ASP A 107 -20.69 -17.36 -0.59
N PRO A 108 -21.05 -18.12 -1.65
CA PRO A 108 -20.50 -17.94 -2.99
C PRO A 108 -20.73 -16.54 -3.57
N MET A 109 -21.85 -15.87 -3.24
CA MET A 109 -22.13 -14.52 -3.73
C MET A 109 -21.17 -13.50 -3.13
N MET A 110 -20.81 -13.69 -1.86
CA MET A 110 -19.82 -12.85 -1.19
C MET A 110 -18.45 -13.00 -1.86
N TYR A 111 -18.03 -14.22 -2.18
CA TYR A 111 -16.75 -14.45 -2.86
C TYR A 111 -16.74 -13.82 -4.26
N ALA A 112 -17.80 -14.01 -5.05
CA ALA A 112 -17.91 -13.43 -6.39
C ALA A 112 -17.83 -11.89 -6.38
N MET A 113 -18.44 -11.23 -5.39
CA MET A 113 -18.32 -9.79 -5.18
C MET A 113 -16.87 -9.37 -4.91
N ILE A 114 -16.16 -10.11 -4.06
CA ILE A 114 -14.77 -9.83 -3.72
C ILE A 114 -13.88 -10.01 -4.95
N GLU A 115 -14.08 -11.08 -5.73
CA GLU A 115 -13.38 -11.29 -7.00
C GLU A 115 -13.62 -10.15 -7.97
N ARG A 116 -14.87 -9.67 -8.09
CA ARG A 116 -15.19 -8.50 -8.93
C ARG A 116 -14.41 -7.27 -8.46
N CYS A 117 -14.38 -6.99 -7.16
CA CYS A 117 -13.62 -5.86 -6.62
C CYS A 117 -12.11 -5.99 -6.89
N ALA A 118 -11.57 -7.20 -6.73
CA ALA A 118 -10.16 -7.51 -6.96
C ALA A 118 -9.76 -7.56 -8.45
N SER A 119 -10.72 -7.51 -9.37
CA SER A 119 -10.46 -7.46 -10.82
C SER A 119 -10.07 -6.06 -11.31
N VAL A 120 -10.34 -5.02 -10.51
CA VAL A 120 -9.99 -3.65 -10.84
C VAL A 120 -8.53 -3.40 -10.50
N PRO A 121 -7.70 -2.91 -11.45
CA PRO A 121 -6.31 -2.57 -11.18
C PRO A 121 -6.21 -1.57 -10.03
N THR A 122 -5.65 -2.01 -8.90
CA THR A 122 -5.58 -1.22 -7.67
C THR A 122 -4.19 -1.32 -7.09
N GLU A 123 -3.64 -0.18 -6.70
CA GLU A 123 -2.43 -0.11 -5.89
C GLU A 123 -2.80 0.26 -4.46
N SER A 124 -2.10 -0.33 -3.49
CA SER A 124 -2.34 -0.06 -2.08
C SER A 124 -1.07 0.46 -1.41
N ILE A 125 -1.21 1.53 -0.64
CA ILE A 125 -0.12 2.13 0.12
C ILE A 125 -0.45 1.99 1.60
N LEU A 126 0.30 1.16 2.31
CA LEU A 126 0.15 0.93 3.75
C LEU A 126 1.24 1.69 4.49
N PHE A 127 0.85 2.61 5.37
CA PHE A 127 1.80 3.41 6.14
C PHE A 127 1.28 3.71 7.54
N ASN A 128 2.22 4.06 8.43
CA ASN A 128 1.91 4.50 9.79
C ASN A 128 2.08 6.03 9.87
N ILE A 129 0.99 6.73 10.20
CA ILE A 129 0.97 8.19 10.29
C ILE A 129 1.95 8.72 11.35
N ASP A 130 2.16 8.01 12.46
CA ASP A 130 3.09 8.45 13.51
C ASP A 130 4.57 8.28 13.11
N ILE A 131 4.85 7.41 12.13
CA ILE A 131 6.22 7.17 11.62
C ILE A 131 6.51 8.13 10.46
N GLU A 132 5.57 8.24 9.52
CA GLU A 132 5.74 9.06 8.30
C GLU A 132 5.45 10.55 8.53
N GLY A 133 4.77 10.88 9.63
CA GLY A 133 4.33 12.24 9.92
C GLY A 133 5.45 13.16 10.40
N PRO A 134 5.26 14.48 10.23
CA PRO A 134 6.21 15.46 10.72
C PRO A 134 6.28 15.44 12.25
N ILE A 135 7.45 15.81 12.79
CA ILE A 135 7.66 15.97 14.24
C ILE A 135 6.65 16.97 14.83
N ASN A 136 6.35 18.03 14.09
CA ASN A 136 5.36 19.04 14.49
C ASN A 136 3.94 18.62 14.09
N LYS A 137 3.15 18.22 15.08
CA LYS A 137 1.75 17.80 14.92
C LYS A 137 0.78 19.01 14.94
N ASP A 138 0.70 19.73 13.82
CA ASP A 138 -0.35 20.73 13.61
C ASP A 138 -1.56 20.17 12.85
N LYS A 139 -2.58 21.00 12.60
CA LYS A 139 -3.82 20.61 11.89
C LYS A 139 -3.58 20.08 10.47
N THR A 140 -2.43 20.37 9.86
CA THR A 140 -2.08 19.95 8.50
C THR A 140 -1.15 18.74 8.48
N ALA A 141 -0.70 18.24 9.64
CA ALA A 141 0.24 17.14 9.73
C ALA A 141 -0.27 15.89 8.98
N VAL A 142 -1.52 15.50 9.22
CA VAL A 142 -2.14 14.33 8.55
C VAL A 142 -2.14 14.52 7.03
N LEU A 143 -2.64 15.67 6.54
CA LEU A 143 -2.69 15.97 5.10
C LEU A 143 -1.30 15.89 4.45
N ARG A 144 -0.29 16.46 5.12
CA ARG A 144 1.11 16.42 4.65
C ARG A 144 1.67 15.00 4.62
N THR A 145 1.34 14.17 5.62
CA THR A 145 1.73 12.75 5.61
C THR A 145 1.13 12.01 4.42
N PHE A 146 -0.16 12.21 4.13
CA PHE A 146 -0.80 11.61 2.95
C PHE A 146 -0.14 12.06 1.66
N ALA A 147 0.10 13.37 1.50
CA ALA A 147 0.75 13.91 0.31
C ALA A 147 2.18 13.36 0.13
N LYS A 148 2.96 13.34 1.21
CA LYS A 148 4.32 12.78 1.22
C LYS A 148 4.33 11.33 0.75
N VAL A 149 3.53 10.48 1.39
CA VAL A 149 3.49 9.04 1.09
C VAL A 149 2.98 8.80 -0.34
N PHE A 150 1.98 9.55 -0.78
CA PHE A 150 1.48 9.48 -2.15
C PHE A 150 2.54 9.86 -3.19
N TYR A 151 3.24 10.98 -2.99
CA TYR A 151 4.27 11.43 -3.94
C TYR A 151 5.51 10.55 -3.94
N ASN A 152 5.92 10.04 -2.77
CA ASN A 152 6.99 9.03 -2.68
C ASN A 152 6.63 7.76 -3.44
N HIS A 153 5.37 7.31 -3.36
CA HIS A 153 4.88 6.16 -4.14
C HIS A 153 4.94 6.39 -5.65
N LEU A 154 4.73 7.64 -6.10
CA LEU A 154 4.90 8.02 -7.51
C LEU A 154 6.38 8.24 -7.93
N GLY A 155 7.35 8.11 -7.00
CA GLY A 155 8.77 8.29 -7.28
C GLY A 155 9.31 9.72 -7.09
N PHE A 156 8.45 10.67 -6.69
CA PHE A 156 8.84 12.04 -6.38
C PHE A 156 9.41 12.19 -4.97
N TYR A 157 10.03 13.33 -4.69
CA TYR A 157 10.51 13.68 -3.35
C TYR A 157 9.40 14.26 -2.47
N GLY A 158 8.53 13.39 -1.94
CA GLY A 158 7.35 13.75 -1.17
C GLY A 158 7.63 14.49 0.14
N ASP A 159 8.87 14.50 0.63
CA ASP A 159 9.27 15.26 1.82
C ASP A 159 9.27 16.79 1.59
N ASP A 160 9.42 17.25 0.34
CA ASP A 160 9.26 18.67 -0.03
C ASP A 160 8.32 18.83 -1.23
N LEU A 161 7.10 19.34 -0.96
CA LEU A 161 6.09 19.59 -1.98
C LEU A 161 6.50 20.61 -3.05
N LYS A 162 7.49 21.48 -2.78
CA LYS A 162 8.05 22.38 -3.80
C LYS A 162 8.89 21.58 -4.80
N ILE A 163 9.71 20.65 -4.31
CA ILE A 163 10.50 19.75 -5.15
C ILE A 163 9.58 18.83 -5.95
N VAL A 164 8.54 18.26 -5.32
CA VAL A 164 7.50 17.51 -6.06
C VAL A 164 6.93 18.34 -7.21
N ARG A 165 6.61 19.62 -6.97
CA ARG A 165 6.05 20.48 -8.02
C ARG A 165 7.05 20.73 -9.16
N LEU A 166 8.33 20.88 -8.84
CA LEU A 166 9.40 21.00 -9.83
C LEU A 166 9.53 19.70 -10.65
N GLU A 167 9.65 18.55 -9.99
CA GLU A 167 9.80 17.25 -10.65
C GLU A 167 8.59 16.94 -11.55
N LYS A 168 7.37 17.22 -11.07
CA LYS A 168 6.14 17.09 -11.88
C LYS A 168 6.13 18.02 -13.09
N PHE A 169 6.57 19.26 -12.93
CA PHE A 169 6.66 20.18 -14.07
C PHE A 169 7.63 19.65 -15.13
N ILE A 170 8.79 19.10 -14.72
CA ILE A 170 9.77 18.49 -15.63
C ILE A 170 9.19 17.24 -16.31
N GLU A 171 8.48 16.39 -15.55
CA GLU A 171 7.83 15.18 -16.07
C GLU A 171 6.72 15.50 -17.08
N GLU A 172 5.89 16.51 -16.81
CA GLU A 172 4.86 16.99 -17.73
C GLU A 172 5.43 17.48 -19.07
N GLN A 173 6.70 17.91 -19.08
CA GLN A 173 7.44 18.25 -20.31
C GLN A 173 8.14 17.06 -20.96
N GLY A 174 8.09 15.87 -20.36
CA GLY A 174 8.78 14.67 -20.83
C GLY A 174 10.31 14.74 -20.71
N LYS A 175 10.83 15.61 -19.84
CA LYS A 175 12.27 15.90 -19.72
C LYS A 175 12.94 15.30 -18.49
N THR A 176 12.28 14.39 -17.77
CA THR A 176 12.80 13.83 -16.50
C THR A 176 14.19 13.23 -16.64
N ASP A 177 14.41 12.40 -17.66
CA ASP A 177 15.71 11.73 -17.85
C ASP A 177 16.79 12.73 -18.26
N GLN A 178 16.49 13.63 -19.21
CA GLN A 178 17.40 14.69 -19.63
C GLN A 178 17.81 15.58 -18.45
N PHE A 179 16.85 16.01 -17.63
CA PHE A 179 17.12 16.83 -16.46
C PHE A 179 18.04 16.10 -15.47
N ARG A 180 17.80 14.82 -15.20
CA ARG A 180 18.64 14.02 -14.29
C ARG A 180 20.07 13.88 -14.80
N GLU A 181 20.23 13.59 -16.10
CA GLU A 181 21.54 13.48 -16.74
C GLU A 181 22.29 14.81 -16.73
N THR A 182 21.64 15.91 -17.12
CA THR A 182 22.25 17.24 -17.12
C THR A 182 22.61 17.68 -15.70
N PHE A 183 21.73 17.46 -14.72
CA PHE A 183 22.01 17.81 -13.33
C PHE A 183 23.23 17.05 -12.80
N GLU A 184 23.34 15.76 -13.08
CA GLU A 184 24.49 14.95 -12.67
C GLU A 184 25.79 15.43 -13.33
N GLN A 185 25.74 15.94 -14.56
CA GLN A 185 26.90 16.54 -15.21
C GLN A 185 27.34 17.87 -14.59
N VAL A 186 26.39 18.71 -14.15
CA VAL A 186 26.66 20.03 -13.56
C VAL A 186 27.09 19.90 -12.10
N ASN A 187 26.30 19.18 -11.30
CA ASN A 187 26.48 19.06 -9.85
C ASN A 187 27.46 17.94 -9.46
N GLY A 188 27.58 16.89 -10.29
CA GLY A 188 28.41 15.71 -10.02
C GLY A 188 27.74 14.63 -9.18
N GLN A 189 26.47 14.82 -8.78
CA GLN A 189 25.66 13.83 -8.06
C GLN A 189 24.33 13.58 -8.76
N PRO A 190 23.76 12.36 -8.68
CA PRO A 190 22.42 12.09 -9.20
C PRO A 190 21.37 12.97 -8.52
N TRP A 191 20.45 13.54 -9.30
CA TRP A 191 19.35 14.36 -8.75
C TRP A 191 18.58 13.65 -7.63
N THR A 192 18.34 12.34 -7.76
CA THR A 192 17.62 11.55 -6.75
C THR A 192 18.30 11.50 -5.39
N GLU A 193 19.61 11.71 -5.34
CA GLU A 193 20.42 11.75 -4.12
C GLU A 193 20.61 13.17 -3.57
N ALA A 194 20.59 14.19 -4.45
CA ALA A 194 20.80 15.60 -4.07
C ALA A 194 19.51 16.39 -3.80
N ARG A 195 18.35 15.88 -4.22
CA ARG A 195 17.06 16.60 -4.14
C ARG A 195 16.59 16.94 -2.72
N ASP A 196 17.14 16.29 -1.69
CA ASP A 196 16.89 16.61 -0.28
C ASP A 196 17.53 17.94 0.18
N SER A 197 18.56 18.36 -0.56
CA SER A 197 19.41 19.51 -0.31
C SER A 197 19.46 20.46 -1.51
N ALA A 198 18.51 20.33 -2.45
CA ALA A 198 18.43 21.12 -3.68
C ALA A 198 18.49 22.64 -3.46
N SER A 199 18.03 23.15 -2.31
CA SER A 199 18.14 24.58 -1.96
C SER A 199 19.58 25.09 -1.80
N PHE A 200 20.56 24.19 -1.65
CA PHE A 200 21.98 24.55 -1.64
C PHE A 200 22.60 24.55 -3.04
N PHE A 201 21.90 23.97 -4.02
CA PHE A 201 22.34 23.81 -5.41
C PHE A 201 21.40 24.54 -6.38
N GLU A 202 20.80 25.66 -5.95
CA GLU A 202 19.81 26.40 -6.75
C GLU A 202 20.37 26.81 -8.12
N ASP A 203 21.62 27.28 -8.17
CA ASP A 203 22.27 27.67 -9.43
C ASP A 203 22.43 26.47 -10.38
N ASP A 204 22.79 25.29 -9.86
CA ASP A 204 22.94 24.06 -10.67
C ASP A 204 21.58 23.60 -11.20
N VAL A 205 20.53 23.68 -10.38
CA VAL A 205 19.15 23.37 -10.79
C VAL A 205 18.70 24.32 -11.90
N VAL A 206 18.93 25.63 -11.74
CA VAL A 206 18.57 26.63 -12.75
C VAL A 206 19.32 26.39 -14.05
N TRP A 207 20.64 26.19 -13.99
CA TRP A 207 21.46 25.87 -15.17
C TRP A 207 20.93 24.63 -15.91
N THR A 208 20.61 23.58 -15.15
CA THR A 208 20.05 22.34 -15.70
C THR A 208 18.72 22.58 -16.43
N MET A 209 17.90 23.52 -15.95
CA MET A 209 16.62 23.85 -16.57
C MET A 209 16.75 24.72 -17.84
N GLU A 210 17.88 25.39 -18.06
CA GLU A 210 18.12 26.24 -19.23
C GLU A 210 18.59 25.46 -20.47
N GLU A 211 19.14 24.25 -20.29
CA GLU A 211 19.58 23.32 -21.36
C GLU A 211 18.44 22.41 -21.88
#